data_AF-A0A2N0P0L0-F1
#
_entry.id   AF-A0A2N0P0L0-F1
#
_cell.length_a   1.000
_cell.length_b   1.000
_cell.length_c   1.000
_cell.angle_alpha   90.00
_cell.angle_beta   90.00
_cell.angle_gamma   90.00
#
_symmetry.space_group_name_H-M   'P 1'
#
loop_
_entity.id
_entity.type
_entity.pdbx_description
1 polymer ?
#
loop_
_entity_poly.entity_id
_entity_poly.type
_entity_poly.pdbx_seq_one_letter_code
_entity_poly.pdbx_strand_id
1 'polypeptide(L)'
;TISVSNFEKIQYKYAIQTSKPTLFGEEKIEFEGIDTEDNRTLNIGINDQFDIWKIRGFAFVDYIYDSIEANNFKDKVVEYQRLLTLHNDLTIRTSNPEFIIKRINNDLKEKRLFLCILLGYYYISKGKGSPHELPNNFPSNLLLNALENYKQEILPLDTKDQMYTAIITLIKHNAFQMKFDWLIIFTIVSGVDPDCNFIEHLRALKYSNESYLANFIREAKIIIRPNIKSIEFETYVKLAK
;
A
#
# COMPACT_ATOMS: atom_id res chain seq x y z
N THR A 1 -43.24 -26.72 9.10
CA THR A 1 -41.87 -26.39 9.54
C THR A 1 -40.93 -27.32 8.81
N ILE A 2 -40.19 -26.84 7.82
CA ILE A 2 -39.18 -27.66 7.12
C ILE A 2 -37.96 -27.71 8.04
N SER A 3 -37.60 -28.92 8.50
CA SER A 3 -36.44 -29.14 9.38
C SER A 3 -35.15 -28.94 8.59
N VAL A 4 -34.33 -27.97 9.01
CA VAL A 4 -33.03 -27.61 8.41
C VAL A 4 -31.95 -28.57 8.88
N SER A 5 -32.15 -29.87 8.72
CA SER A 5 -31.20 -30.90 9.14
C SER A 5 -31.09 -31.93 8.03
N ASN A 6 -30.06 -31.75 7.18
CA ASN A 6 -29.58 -32.61 6.09
C ASN A 6 -29.69 -32.02 4.68
N PHE A 7 -29.30 -30.76 4.48
CA PHE A 7 -28.77 -30.41 3.16
C PHE A 7 -27.36 -31.01 3.06
N GLU A 8 -27.16 -31.91 2.08
CA GLU A 8 -25.83 -32.23 1.58
C GLU A 8 -25.07 -30.93 1.30
N LYS A 9 -23.75 -30.89 1.56
CA LYS A 9 -22.94 -29.70 1.30
C LYS A 9 -23.15 -29.26 -0.15
N ILE A 10 -23.87 -28.16 -0.36
CA ILE A 10 -24.12 -27.63 -1.70
C ILE A 10 -22.80 -27.06 -2.21
N GLN A 11 -22.29 -27.67 -3.28
CA GLN A 11 -21.08 -27.23 -3.95
C GLN A 11 -21.41 -26.45 -5.21
N TYR A 12 -20.65 -25.40 -5.49
CA TYR A 12 -20.82 -24.59 -6.69
C TYR A 12 -19.49 -24.04 -7.21
N LYS A 13 -19.50 -23.59 -8.47
CA LYS A 13 -18.41 -22.89 -9.16
C LYS A 13 -18.98 -21.83 -10.09
N TYR A 14 -18.23 -20.75 -10.27
CA TYR A 14 -18.55 -19.75 -11.28
C TYR A 14 -18.11 -20.23 -12.68
N ALA A 15 -18.84 -19.82 -13.71
CA ALA A 15 -18.50 -20.15 -15.09
C ALA A 15 -18.72 -18.94 -16.02
N ILE A 16 -17.81 -18.71 -16.97
CA ILE A 16 -17.98 -17.74 -18.06
C ILE A 16 -18.47 -18.49 -19.27
N GLN A 17 -19.58 -18.04 -19.84
CA GLN A 17 -19.91 -18.36 -21.22
C GLN A 17 -19.17 -17.38 -22.12
N THR A 18 -18.18 -17.86 -22.86
CA THR A 18 -17.41 -17.01 -23.79
C THR A 18 -18.01 -17.08 -25.19
N SER A 19 -18.46 -15.93 -25.71
CA SER A 19 -18.97 -15.78 -27.07
C SER A 19 -17.80 -15.62 -28.07
N LYS A 20 -17.94 -16.15 -29.29
CA LYS A 20 -16.87 -16.24 -30.29
C LYS A 20 -16.34 -14.87 -30.76
N PRO A 21 -15.02 -14.71 -31.00
CA PRO A 21 -14.51 -13.61 -31.83
C PRO A 21 -14.56 -13.88 -33.35
N THR A 22 -14.67 -15.13 -33.83
CA THR A 22 -14.58 -15.45 -35.29
C THR A 22 -15.25 -16.77 -35.71
N LEU A 23 -15.45 -16.89 -37.04
CA LEU A 23 -16.27 -17.85 -37.82
C LEU A 23 -16.08 -19.37 -37.58
N PHE A 24 -15.09 -19.81 -36.78
CA PHE A 24 -14.75 -21.23 -36.64
C PHE A 24 -14.55 -21.73 -35.19
N GLY A 25 -14.81 -20.94 -34.15
CA GLY A 25 -14.73 -21.43 -32.76
C GLY A 25 -15.99 -22.17 -32.31
N GLU A 26 -15.93 -23.03 -31.28
CA GLU A 26 -17.12 -23.53 -30.56
C GLU A 26 -17.42 -22.63 -29.36
N GLU A 27 -18.69 -22.53 -28.98
CA GLU A 27 -19.09 -21.82 -27.76
C GLU A 27 -18.56 -22.60 -26.55
N LYS A 28 -17.80 -21.94 -25.68
CA LYS A 28 -17.12 -22.60 -24.56
C LYS A 28 -17.57 -22.01 -23.24
N ILE A 29 -18.02 -22.90 -22.35
CA ILE A 29 -18.23 -22.60 -20.94
C ILE A 29 -16.93 -22.90 -20.21
N GLU A 30 -16.31 -21.87 -19.64
CA GLU A 30 -15.10 -21.99 -18.85
C GLU A 30 -15.46 -21.92 -17.37
N PHE A 31 -15.29 -23.05 -16.68
CA PHE A 31 -15.52 -23.15 -15.25
C PHE A 31 -14.30 -22.67 -14.45
N GLU A 32 -14.56 -22.18 -13.25
CA GLU A 32 -13.53 -21.79 -12.30
C GLU A 32 -12.75 -23.00 -11.78
N GLY A 33 -11.42 -22.88 -11.70
CA GLY A 33 -10.55 -23.92 -11.16
C GLY A 33 -10.26 -25.06 -12.15
N ILE A 34 -9.52 -26.07 -11.70
CA ILE A 34 -9.05 -27.18 -12.53
C ILE A 34 -9.91 -28.43 -12.32
N ASP A 35 -10.29 -28.73 -11.08
CA ASP A 35 -10.98 -29.97 -10.72
C ASP A 35 -12.00 -29.77 -9.58
N THR A 36 -12.63 -30.84 -9.12
CA THR A 36 -13.66 -30.78 -8.07
C THR A 36 -13.15 -30.28 -6.71
N GLU A 37 -11.85 -30.26 -6.46
CA GLU A 37 -11.28 -29.72 -5.21
C GLU A 37 -11.38 -28.19 -5.15
N ASP A 38 -11.50 -27.53 -6.31
CA ASP A 38 -11.77 -26.10 -6.41
C ASP A 38 -13.25 -25.72 -6.18
N ASN A 39 -14.14 -26.69 -5.93
CA ASN A 39 -15.55 -26.42 -5.67
C ASN A 39 -15.73 -25.64 -4.36
N ARG A 40 -16.52 -24.57 -4.40
CA ARG A 40 -16.91 -23.80 -3.22
C ARG A 40 -18.08 -24.45 -2.52
N THR A 41 -18.19 -24.27 -1.21
CA THR A 41 -19.37 -24.71 -0.45
C THR A 41 -20.24 -23.51 -0.13
N LEU A 42 -21.53 -23.59 -0.45
CA LEU A 42 -22.50 -22.56 -0.12
C LEU A 42 -22.80 -22.62 1.37
N ASN A 43 -22.54 -21.53 2.09
CA ASN A 43 -22.89 -21.41 3.49
C ASN A 43 -24.29 -20.81 3.64
N ILE A 44 -25.29 -21.67 3.80
CA ILE A 44 -26.69 -21.27 4.00
C ILE A 44 -26.97 -20.63 5.37
N GLY A 45 -25.98 -20.60 6.27
CA GLY A 45 -26.09 -20.02 7.61
C GLY A 45 -25.69 -18.54 7.69
N ILE A 46 -25.21 -17.95 6.59
CA ILE A 46 -24.82 -16.54 6.52
C ILE A 46 -25.63 -15.84 5.42
N ASN A 47 -25.99 -14.57 5.63
CA ASN A 47 -26.82 -13.81 4.69
C ASN A 47 -26.05 -13.39 3.43
N ASP A 48 -24.75 -13.11 3.57
CA ASP A 48 -23.89 -12.63 2.48
C ASP A 48 -22.60 -13.47 2.41
N GLN A 49 -22.27 -13.98 1.23
CA GLN A 49 -21.04 -14.74 0.94
C GLN A 49 -20.31 -14.06 -0.23
N PHE A 50 -19.02 -13.77 -0.04
CA PHE A 50 -18.17 -13.12 -1.04
C PHE A 50 -17.15 -14.12 -1.58
N ASP A 51 -17.02 -14.21 -2.91
CA ASP A 51 -16.14 -15.15 -3.59
C ASP A 51 -15.17 -14.47 -4.57
N ILE A 52 -14.05 -15.16 -4.82
CA ILE A 52 -13.01 -14.73 -5.76
C ILE A 52 -12.98 -15.62 -6.99
N TRP A 53 -13.36 -15.11 -8.15
CA TRP A 53 -13.30 -15.89 -9.38
C TRP A 53 -11.86 -16.14 -9.88
N LYS A 54 -11.38 -17.39 -9.77
CA LYS A 54 -10.00 -17.80 -10.08
C LYS A 54 -9.61 -17.82 -11.58
N ILE A 55 -10.51 -17.52 -12.53
CA ILE A 55 -10.20 -17.60 -13.97
C ILE A 55 -9.41 -16.37 -14.48
N ARG A 56 -9.59 -15.18 -13.88
CA ARG A 56 -9.02 -13.91 -14.40
C ARG A 56 -8.31 -13.10 -13.33
N GLY A 57 -7.22 -13.65 -12.82
CA GLY A 57 -6.29 -12.91 -11.96
C GLY A 57 -6.90 -12.49 -10.61
N PHE A 58 -6.05 -11.98 -9.73
CA PHE A 58 -6.48 -11.44 -8.45
C PHE A 58 -6.73 -9.94 -8.60
N ALA A 59 -7.95 -9.55 -8.95
CA ALA A 59 -8.34 -8.17 -9.27
C ALA A 59 -8.91 -7.37 -8.09
N PHE A 60 -8.94 -7.96 -6.89
CA PHE A 60 -9.57 -7.33 -5.72
C PHE A 60 -8.84 -6.06 -5.28
N VAL A 61 -7.51 -6.03 -5.40
CA VAL A 61 -6.74 -4.81 -5.07
C VAL A 61 -7.06 -3.70 -6.06
N ASP A 62 -7.19 -4.02 -7.35
CA ASP A 62 -7.62 -3.07 -8.39
C ASP A 62 -9.01 -2.51 -8.05
N TYR A 63 -9.98 -3.38 -7.76
CA TYR A 63 -11.35 -2.98 -7.40
C TYR A 63 -11.41 -2.08 -6.15
N ILE A 64 -10.70 -2.45 -5.08
CA ILE A 64 -10.63 -1.62 -3.88
C ILE A 64 -10.04 -0.26 -4.23
N TYR A 65 -8.90 -0.23 -4.92
CA TYR A 65 -8.25 1.03 -5.28
C TYR A 65 -9.14 1.93 -6.14
N ASP A 66 -9.81 1.36 -7.15
CA ASP A 66 -10.63 2.11 -8.08
C ASP A 66 -11.86 2.71 -7.39
N SER A 67 -12.41 2.03 -6.37
CA SER A 67 -13.55 2.46 -5.56
C SER A 67 -13.24 3.39 -4.38
N ILE A 68 -11.99 3.81 -4.20
CA ILE A 68 -11.63 4.79 -3.15
C ILE A 68 -12.15 6.18 -3.52
N GLU A 69 -12.85 6.77 -2.56
CA GLU A 69 -13.33 8.14 -2.53
C GLU A 69 -12.91 8.80 -1.21
N ALA A 70 -13.01 10.12 -1.13
CA ALA A 70 -12.56 10.89 0.04
C ALA A 70 -13.27 10.48 1.35
N ASN A 71 -14.54 10.07 1.27
CA ASN A 71 -15.37 9.74 2.43
C ASN A 71 -15.29 8.26 2.85
N ASN A 72 -14.72 7.37 2.03
CA ASN A 72 -14.75 5.91 2.27
C ASN A 72 -13.37 5.29 2.49
N PHE A 73 -12.32 6.12 2.53
CA PHE A 73 -10.93 5.67 2.58
C PHE A 73 -10.65 4.65 3.70
N LYS A 74 -11.12 4.94 4.92
CA LYS A 74 -10.93 4.05 6.08
C LYS A 74 -11.59 2.68 5.87
N ASP A 75 -12.79 2.66 5.30
CA ASP A 75 -13.52 1.42 5.02
C ASP A 75 -12.80 0.59 3.96
N LYS A 76 -12.20 1.24 2.95
CA LYS A 76 -11.41 0.58 1.91
C LYS A 76 -10.12 -0.05 2.45
N VAL A 77 -9.50 0.58 3.44
CA VAL A 77 -8.36 -0.02 4.15
C VAL A 77 -8.80 -1.28 4.93
N VAL A 78 -9.95 -1.24 5.59
CA VAL A 78 -10.51 -2.42 6.28
C VAL A 78 -10.86 -3.54 5.29
N GLU A 79 -11.43 -3.20 4.14
CA GLU A 79 -11.72 -4.15 3.05
C GLU A 79 -10.43 -4.85 2.59
N TYR A 80 -9.35 -4.09 2.41
CA TYR A 80 -8.03 -4.63 2.07
C TYR A 80 -7.44 -5.53 3.17
N GLN A 81 -7.60 -5.16 4.44
CA GLN A 81 -7.19 -6.02 5.57
C GLN A 81 -7.93 -7.35 5.58
N ARG A 82 -9.23 -7.36 5.27
CA ARG A 82 -10.01 -8.62 5.13
C ARG A 82 -9.47 -9.49 4.01
N LEU A 83 -9.09 -8.90 2.87
CA LEU A 83 -8.44 -9.65 1.79
C LEU A 83 -7.11 -10.25 2.22
N LEU A 84 -6.30 -9.52 2.99
CA LEU A 84 -5.06 -10.05 3.54
C LEU A 84 -5.29 -11.25 4.47
N THR A 85 -6.39 -11.27 5.23
CA THR A 85 -6.75 -12.40 6.08
C THR A 85 -7.14 -13.63 5.25
N LEU A 86 -7.88 -13.44 4.16
CA LEU A 86 -8.40 -14.54 3.35
C LEU A 86 -7.40 -15.04 2.31
N HIS A 87 -6.61 -14.15 1.74
CA HIS A 87 -5.77 -14.37 0.55
C HIS A 87 -4.43 -13.64 0.64
N ASN A 88 -3.71 -13.83 1.75
CA ASN A 88 -2.49 -13.08 2.08
C ASN A 88 -1.48 -13.00 0.91
N ASP A 89 -1.00 -14.15 0.43
CA ASP A 89 0.04 -14.22 -0.59
C ASP A 89 -0.36 -13.53 -1.90
N LEU A 90 -1.59 -13.77 -2.36
CA LEU A 90 -2.10 -13.17 -3.60
C LEU A 90 -2.27 -11.65 -3.45
N THR A 91 -2.79 -11.20 -2.31
CA THR A 91 -3.00 -9.79 -2.00
C THR A 91 -1.67 -9.04 -1.93
N ILE A 92 -0.67 -9.60 -1.27
CA ILE A 92 0.67 -9.02 -1.17
C ILE A 92 1.37 -8.99 -2.54
N ARG A 93 1.31 -10.08 -3.31
CA ARG A 93 1.95 -10.15 -4.64
C ARG A 93 1.37 -9.15 -5.63
N THR A 94 0.07 -8.89 -5.55
CA THR A 94 -0.62 -7.90 -6.40
C THR A 94 -0.44 -6.46 -5.93
N SER A 95 -0.15 -6.25 -4.65
CA SER A 95 0.10 -4.93 -4.05
C SER A 95 1.56 -4.48 -4.13
N ASN A 96 2.29 -4.92 -5.14
CA ASN A 96 3.73 -4.72 -5.27
C ASN A 96 4.11 -3.29 -5.77
N PRO A 97 5.40 -2.91 -5.80
CA PRO A 97 5.81 -1.60 -6.29
C PRO A 97 5.40 -1.28 -7.74
N GLU A 98 5.29 -2.28 -8.62
CA GLU A 98 4.85 -2.09 -10.01
C GLU A 98 3.37 -1.69 -10.09
N PHE A 99 2.53 -2.30 -9.25
CA PHE A 99 1.13 -1.90 -9.09
C PHE A 99 1.03 -0.44 -8.65
N ILE A 100 1.85 -0.02 -7.67
CA ILE A 100 1.86 1.34 -7.17
C ILE A 100 2.28 2.33 -8.26
N ILE A 101 3.36 2.05 -9.00
CA ILE A 101 3.85 2.91 -10.10
C ILE A 101 2.76 3.14 -11.14
N LYS A 102 2.00 2.09 -11.51
CA LYS A 102 0.92 2.20 -12.51
C LYS A 102 -0.21 3.13 -12.10
N ARG A 103 -0.39 3.38 -10.80
CA ARG A 103 -1.56 4.06 -10.23
C ARG A 103 -1.27 5.39 -9.53
N ILE A 104 0.00 5.70 -9.29
CA ILE A 104 0.41 6.85 -8.49
C ILE A 104 -0.01 8.22 -9.06
N ASN A 105 -0.24 8.31 -10.37
CA ASN A 105 -0.60 9.55 -11.05
C ASN A 105 -2.01 10.04 -10.73
N ASN A 106 -2.81 9.28 -9.98
CA ASN A 106 -4.09 9.77 -9.49
C ASN A 106 -3.87 10.87 -8.43
N ASP A 107 -4.58 11.99 -8.55
CA ASP A 107 -4.42 13.16 -7.67
C ASP A 107 -5.24 13.08 -6.37
N LEU A 108 -6.13 12.08 -6.23
CA LEU A 108 -6.87 11.88 -5.00
C LEU A 108 -5.93 11.46 -3.87
N LYS A 109 -5.86 12.30 -2.83
CA LYS A 109 -4.99 12.10 -1.66
C LYS A 109 -5.18 10.73 -1.03
N GLU A 110 -6.43 10.31 -0.87
CA GLU A 110 -6.81 9.03 -0.25
C GLU A 110 -6.31 7.84 -1.07
N LYS A 111 -6.32 7.94 -2.41
CA LYS A 111 -5.73 6.91 -3.28
C LYS A 111 -4.21 6.83 -3.09
N ARG A 112 -3.51 7.96 -2.99
CA ARG A 112 -2.06 7.96 -2.71
C ARG A 112 -1.74 7.41 -1.32
N LEU A 113 -2.51 7.78 -0.30
CA LEU A 113 -2.38 7.24 1.05
C LEU A 113 -2.65 5.73 1.10
N PHE A 114 -3.62 5.25 0.32
CA PHE A 114 -3.84 3.81 0.16
C PHE A 114 -2.62 3.11 -0.43
N LEU A 115 -2.03 3.67 -1.50
CA LEU A 115 -0.79 3.13 -2.09
C LEU A 115 0.37 3.12 -1.08
N CYS A 116 0.46 4.11 -0.18
CA CYS A 116 1.42 4.07 0.94
C CYS A 116 1.17 2.86 1.84
N ILE A 117 -0.09 2.57 2.21
CA ILE A 117 -0.41 1.42 3.06
C ILE A 117 -0.06 0.10 2.38
N LEU A 118 -0.39 -0.04 1.08
CA LEU A 118 -0.03 -1.22 0.29
C LEU A 118 1.49 -1.45 0.33
N LEU A 119 2.28 -0.38 0.14
CA LEU A 119 3.73 -0.42 0.23
C LEU A 119 4.18 -0.93 1.60
N GLY A 120 3.58 -0.41 2.68
CA GLY A 120 3.85 -0.84 4.05
C GLY A 120 3.65 -2.33 4.26
N TYR A 121 2.49 -2.84 3.86
CA TYR A 121 2.18 -4.27 3.91
C TYR A 121 3.15 -5.11 3.08
N TYR A 122 3.45 -4.68 1.85
CA TYR A 122 4.39 -5.37 0.97
C TYR A 122 5.76 -5.50 1.65
N TYR A 123 6.31 -4.42 2.19
CA TYR A 123 7.64 -4.44 2.80
C TYR A 123 7.70 -5.21 4.12
N ILE A 124 6.65 -5.14 4.95
CA ILE A 124 6.56 -5.97 6.15
C ILE A 124 6.53 -7.46 5.78
N SER A 125 5.76 -7.84 4.75
CA SER A 125 5.63 -9.23 4.33
C SER A 125 6.93 -9.86 3.81
N LYS A 126 7.87 -9.04 3.31
CA LYS A 126 9.15 -9.53 2.80
C LYS A 126 10.18 -9.85 3.90
N GLY A 127 9.88 -9.51 5.15
CA GLY A 127 10.71 -9.80 6.30
C GLY A 127 11.96 -8.92 6.44
N LYS A 128 12.55 -8.94 7.64
CA LYS A 128 13.79 -8.23 7.97
C LYS A 128 14.98 -9.09 7.52
N GLY A 129 15.63 -8.75 6.41
CA GLY A 129 16.86 -9.44 5.97
C GLY A 129 17.10 -9.45 4.46
N SER A 130 16.08 -9.16 3.67
CA SER A 130 16.27 -8.91 2.23
C SER A 130 16.44 -7.42 1.99
N PRO A 131 17.49 -6.96 1.28
CA PRO A 131 17.62 -5.59 0.80
C PRO A 131 16.65 -5.40 -0.37
N HIS A 132 15.35 -5.46 -0.07
CA HIS A 132 14.38 -4.93 -1.00
C HIS A 132 14.49 -3.42 -0.90
N GLU A 133 15.07 -2.83 -1.92
CA GLU A 133 15.05 -1.40 -2.12
C GLU A 133 13.95 -1.08 -3.13
N LEU A 134 13.38 0.11 -3.01
CA LEU A 134 12.47 0.60 -4.03
C LEU A 134 13.29 0.81 -5.33
N PRO A 135 12.73 0.51 -6.52
CA PRO A 135 13.40 0.77 -7.79
C PRO A 135 13.80 2.24 -7.92
N ASN A 136 14.97 2.55 -8.51
CA ASN A 136 15.45 3.93 -8.63
C ASN A 136 14.46 4.90 -9.31
N ASN A 137 13.64 4.40 -10.24
CA ASN A 137 12.63 5.18 -10.92
C ASN A 137 11.30 5.29 -10.14
N PHE A 138 11.23 4.76 -8.92
CA PHE A 138 10.02 4.80 -8.12
C PHE A 138 9.68 6.26 -7.74
N PRO A 139 8.46 6.73 -8.02
CA PRO A 139 8.05 8.12 -7.79
C PRO A 139 7.71 8.41 -6.32
N SER A 140 8.68 8.23 -5.41
CA SER A 140 8.45 8.40 -3.97
C SER A 140 7.98 9.80 -3.58
N ASN A 141 8.35 10.83 -4.33
CA ASN A 141 7.92 12.22 -4.11
C ASN A 141 6.40 12.37 -4.13
N LEU A 142 5.69 11.67 -5.03
CA LEU A 142 4.23 11.78 -5.13
C LEU A 142 3.52 11.19 -3.91
N LEU A 143 4.02 10.06 -3.38
CA LEU A 143 3.50 9.47 -2.14
C LEU A 143 3.86 10.31 -0.91
N LEU A 144 5.09 10.82 -0.86
CA LEU A 144 5.54 11.71 0.23
C LEU A 144 4.69 12.98 0.31
N ASN A 145 4.39 13.61 -0.82
CA ASN A 145 3.54 14.81 -0.85
C ASN A 145 2.11 14.54 -0.34
N ALA A 146 1.58 13.33 -0.55
CA ALA A 146 0.27 12.96 0.00
C ALA A 146 0.25 12.85 1.53
N LEU A 147 1.42 12.77 2.18
CA LEU A 147 1.53 12.73 3.64
C LEU A 147 1.43 14.11 4.29
N GLU A 148 1.36 15.19 3.51
CA GLU A 148 1.16 16.53 4.08
C GLU A 148 -0.11 16.54 4.95
N ASN A 149 0.01 16.98 6.21
CA ASN A 149 -1.07 16.97 7.20
C ASN A 149 -1.67 15.57 7.48
N TYR A 150 -0.92 14.49 7.20
CA TYR A 150 -1.34 13.13 7.55
C TYR A 150 -1.54 12.99 9.07
N LYS A 151 -2.58 12.24 9.43
CA LYS A 151 -3.03 11.98 10.79
C LYS A 151 -3.40 10.50 10.91
N GLN A 152 -2.88 9.79 11.91
CA GLN A 152 -3.09 8.34 12.03
C GLN A 152 -4.57 7.96 12.18
N GLU A 153 -5.41 8.88 12.68
CA GLU A 153 -6.83 8.67 12.97
C GLU A 153 -7.68 8.40 11.72
N ILE A 154 -7.21 8.81 10.54
CA ILE A 154 -7.89 8.55 9.27
C ILE A 154 -7.78 7.07 8.85
N LEU A 155 -6.93 6.29 9.52
CA LEU A 155 -6.73 4.87 9.30
C LEU A 155 -7.26 4.02 10.44
N PRO A 156 -7.43 2.70 10.22
CA PRO A 156 -7.52 1.74 11.30
C PRO A 156 -6.25 1.76 12.18
N LEU A 157 -6.41 1.54 13.49
CA LEU A 157 -5.31 1.68 14.45
C LEU A 157 -4.19 0.65 14.22
N ASP A 158 -4.56 -0.54 13.77
CA ASP A 158 -3.68 -1.67 13.51
C ASP A 158 -2.86 -1.54 12.21
N THR A 159 -3.04 -0.45 11.44
CA THR A 159 -2.22 -0.15 10.25
C THR A 159 -1.04 0.78 10.54
N LYS A 160 -0.82 1.16 11.81
CA LYS A 160 0.24 2.11 12.21
C LYS A 160 1.62 1.65 11.75
N ASP A 161 1.95 0.37 11.97
CA ASP A 161 3.26 -0.18 11.64
C ASP A 161 3.48 -0.25 10.12
N GLN A 162 2.44 -0.56 9.36
CA GLN A 162 2.47 -0.58 7.89
C GLN A 162 2.71 0.83 7.36
N MET A 163 1.94 1.80 7.83
CA MET A 163 2.12 3.18 7.38
C MET A 163 3.51 3.70 7.77
N TYR A 164 3.96 3.46 9.01
CA TYR A 164 5.32 3.84 9.42
C TYR A 164 6.39 3.17 8.54
N THR A 165 6.27 1.88 8.26
CA THR A 165 7.20 1.15 7.37
C THR A 165 7.21 1.75 5.96
N ALA A 166 6.05 2.13 5.43
CA ALA A 166 5.95 2.80 4.13
C ALA A 166 6.67 4.15 4.14
N ILE A 167 6.41 4.98 5.16
CA ILE A 167 7.03 6.29 5.35
C ILE A 167 8.55 6.17 5.39
N ILE A 168 9.11 5.28 6.21
CA ILE A 168 10.56 5.05 6.29
C ILE A 168 11.12 4.59 4.95
N THR A 169 10.45 3.67 4.27
CA THR A 169 10.86 3.17 2.95
C THR A 169 10.92 4.30 1.92
N LEU A 170 9.92 5.18 1.91
CA LEU A 170 9.84 6.32 1.00
C LEU A 170 10.89 7.40 1.32
N ILE A 171 11.09 7.70 2.61
CA ILE A 171 12.11 8.64 3.09
C ILE A 171 13.49 8.18 2.65
N LYS A 172 13.87 6.93 2.94
CA LYS A 172 15.15 6.36 2.51
C LYS A 172 15.31 6.47 1.00
N HIS A 173 14.32 5.99 0.24
CA HIS A 173 14.38 6.00 -1.22
C HIS A 173 14.56 7.43 -1.79
N ASN A 174 13.82 8.41 -1.29
CA ASN A 174 13.93 9.79 -1.76
C ASN A 174 15.26 10.44 -1.34
N ALA A 175 15.66 10.28 -0.08
CA ALA A 175 16.88 10.89 0.46
C ALA A 175 18.15 10.37 -0.22
N PHE A 176 18.29 9.06 -0.39
CA PHE A 176 19.47 8.46 -1.06
C PHE A 176 19.55 8.77 -2.56
N GLN A 177 18.47 9.30 -3.15
CA GLN A 177 18.48 9.87 -4.50
C GLN A 177 18.81 11.38 -4.53
N MET A 178 19.26 11.96 -3.42
CA MET A 178 19.57 13.38 -3.30
C MET A 178 18.36 14.29 -3.58
N LYS A 179 17.15 13.79 -3.32
CA LYS A 179 15.90 14.56 -3.34
C LYS A 179 15.54 15.01 -1.92
N PHE A 180 14.64 15.99 -1.83
CA PHE A 180 14.30 16.66 -0.56
C PHE A 180 12.83 16.52 -0.16
N ASP A 181 12.00 15.84 -0.94
CA ASP A 181 10.58 15.64 -0.63
C ASP A 181 10.38 14.89 0.71
N TRP A 182 11.36 14.08 1.10
CA TRP A 182 11.34 13.35 2.38
C TRP A 182 11.26 14.26 3.60
N LEU A 183 11.65 15.54 3.48
CA LEU A 183 11.54 16.53 4.55
C LEU A 183 10.09 16.74 5.02
N ILE A 184 9.10 16.32 4.22
CA ILE A 184 7.67 16.32 4.61
C ILE A 184 7.41 15.60 5.94
N ILE A 185 8.25 14.62 6.31
CA ILE A 185 8.14 13.90 7.59
C ILE A 185 8.08 14.86 8.77
N PHE A 186 8.81 15.98 8.71
CA PHE A 186 8.84 16.96 9.78
C PHE A 186 7.52 17.67 10.01
N THR A 187 6.62 17.70 9.02
CA THR A 187 5.26 18.24 9.17
C THR A 187 4.33 17.29 9.94
N ILE A 188 4.67 16.00 10.03
CA ILE A 188 3.84 14.96 10.65
C ILE A 188 4.55 14.18 11.78
N VAL A 189 5.82 14.52 12.05
CA VAL A 189 6.71 13.77 12.95
C VAL A 189 6.13 13.63 14.35
N SER A 190 5.41 14.64 14.85
CA SER A 190 4.76 14.64 16.16
C SER A 190 3.65 13.58 16.30
N GLY A 191 3.04 13.15 15.20
CA GLY A 191 2.02 12.10 15.20
C GLY A 191 2.54 10.73 14.80
N VAL A 192 3.68 10.66 14.09
CA VAL A 192 4.19 9.43 13.49
C VAL A 192 5.44 8.88 14.19
N ASP A 193 6.41 9.74 14.49
CA ASP A 193 7.70 9.36 15.08
C ASP A 193 8.27 10.50 15.95
N PRO A 194 7.67 10.78 17.12
CA PRO A 194 7.98 11.97 17.92
C PRO A 194 9.43 12.07 18.34
N ASP A 195 10.10 10.93 18.55
CA ASP A 195 11.51 10.85 18.95
C ASP A 195 12.47 10.97 17.76
N CYS A 196 11.94 11.15 16.54
CA CYS A 196 12.70 11.25 15.30
C CYS A 196 13.63 10.05 15.05
N ASN A 197 13.20 8.84 15.40
CA ASN A 197 13.97 7.61 15.19
C ASN A 197 14.28 7.35 13.70
N PHE A 198 13.48 7.89 12.78
CA PHE A 198 13.69 7.75 11.34
C PHE A 198 15.07 8.22 10.88
N ILE A 199 15.68 9.17 11.60
CA ILE A 199 17.02 9.69 11.34
C ILE A 199 18.06 8.56 11.31
N GLU A 200 17.90 7.55 12.15
CA GLU A 200 18.80 6.42 12.26
C GLU A 200 18.93 5.66 10.94
N HIS A 201 17.85 5.63 10.15
CA HIS A 201 17.83 5.04 8.82
C HIS A 201 18.56 5.86 7.76
N LEU A 202 18.93 7.11 8.07
CA LEU A 202 19.63 8.04 7.19
C LEU A 202 21.10 8.27 7.58
N ARG A 203 21.65 7.57 8.58
CA ARG A 203 23.05 7.74 9.04
C ARG A 203 24.11 7.60 7.94
N ALA A 204 23.83 6.81 6.90
CA ALA A 204 24.74 6.62 5.78
C ALA A 204 24.59 7.68 4.68
N LEU A 205 23.59 8.56 4.78
CA LEU A 205 23.37 9.65 3.83
C LEU A 205 24.49 10.68 3.98
N LYS A 206 25.19 10.95 2.88
CA LYS A 206 26.19 12.01 2.80
C LYS A 206 26.03 12.75 1.49
N TYR A 207 25.94 14.07 1.55
CA TYR A 207 25.90 14.90 0.34
C TYR A 207 27.31 15.06 -0.22
N SER A 208 27.53 14.56 -1.43
CA SER A 208 28.86 14.48 -2.05
C SER A 208 29.41 15.82 -2.57
N ASN A 209 28.58 16.87 -2.64
CA ASN A 209 28.95 18.20 -3.15
C ASN A 209 28.32 19.30 -2.28
N GLU A 210 29.08 20.37 -2.04
CA GLU A 210 28.64 21.59 -1.34
C GLU A 210 27.34 22.19 -1.88
N SER A 211 27.09 22.09 -3.19
CA SER A 211 25.85 22.56 -3.81
C SER A 211 24.62 21.78 -3.31
N TYR A 212 24.70 20.44 -3.24
CA TYR A 212 23.62 19.62 -2.69
C TYR A 212 23.41 19.88 -1.20
N LEU A 213 24.51 20.04 -0.46
CA LEU A 213 24.45 20.38 0.97
C LEU A 213 23.80 21.76 1.20
N ALA A 214 24.15 22.77 0.38
CA ALA A 214 23.55 24.10 0.46
C ALA A 214 22.06 24.07 0.14
N ASN A 215 21.66 23.30 -0.89
CA ASN A 215 20.24 23.10 -1.23
C ASN A 215 19.48 22.41 -0.11
N PHE A 216 20.04 21.33 0.46
CA PHE A 216 19.48 20.67 1.63
C PHE A 216 19.27 21.65 2.79
N ILE A 217 20.31 22.41 3.16
CA ILE A 217 20.23 23.40 4.25
C ILE A 217 19.13 24.43 3.99
N ARG A 218 18.97 24.87 2.74
CA ARG A 218 17.93 25.83 2.35
C ARG A 218 16.53 25.25 2.52
N GLU A 219 16.26 24.08 1.96
CA GLU A 219 14.94 23.41 2.07
C GLU A 219 14.63 23.04 3.52
N ALA A 220 15.61 22.48 4.24
CA ALA A 220 15.47 22.09 5.63
C ALA A 220 15.16 23.31 6.52
N LYS A 221 15.74 24.48 6.27
CA LYS A 221 15.40 25.71 7.03
C LYS A 221 13.92 26.10 6.87
N ILE A 222 13.36 25.94 5.67
CA ILE A 222 11.98 26.30 5.36
C ILE A 222 11.02 25.34 6.07
N ILE A 223 11.30 24.04 6.04
CA ILE A 223 10.39 23.00 6.54
C ILE A 223 10.58 22.70 8.02
N ILE A 224 11.81 22.63 8.54
CA ILE A 224 12.08 22.21 9.93
C ILE A 224 11.76 23.31 10.93
N ARG A 225 12.21 24.54 10.69
CA ARG A 225 12.06 25.65 11.66
C ARG A 225 10.62 25.92 12.12
N PRO A 226 9.59 25.91 11.27
CA PRO A 226 8.21 26.10 11.73
C PRO A 226 7.66 24.87 12.46
N ASN A 227 8.15 23.66 12.16
CA ASN A 227 7.53 22.40 12.59
C ASN A 227 8.23 21.72 13.77
N ILE A 228 9.52 22.00 14.02
CA ILE A 228 10.30 21.41 15.11
C ILE A 228 10.89 22.49 15.99
N LYS A 229 10.54 22.42 17.28
CA LYS A 229 11.19 23.17 18.37
C LYS A 229 12.05 22.29 19.27
N SER A 230 11.93 20.97 19.16
CA SER A 230 12.50 19.99 20.10
C SER A 230 13.96 19.61 19.82
N ILE A 231 14.43 19.74 18.57
CA ILE A 231 15.81 19.41 18.18
C ILE A 231 16.40 20.61 17.43
N GLU A 232 17.59 21.04 17.84
CA GLU A 232 18.32 22.12 17.18
C GLU A 232 18.58 21.76 15.70
N PHE A 233 18.29 22.70 14.80
CA PHE A 233 18.50 22.58 13.35
C PHE A 233 19.93 22.09 13.02
N GLU A 234 20.89 22.49 13.84
CA GLU A 234 22.30 22.16 13.80
C GLU A 234 22.55 20.64 13.92
N THR A 235 21.70 19.89 14.62
CA THR A 235 21.78 18.42 14.70
C THR A 235 21.49 17.77 13.36
N TYR A 236 20.50 18.28 12.63
CA TYR A 236 20.14 17.78 11.29
C TYR A 236 21.19 18.14 10.23
N VAL A 237 21.80 19.32 10.34
CA VAL A 237 22.92 19.71 9.46
C VAL A 237 24.15 18.84 9.70
N LYS A 238 24.39 18.40 10.94
CA LYS A 238 25.51 17.48 11.26
C LYS A 238 25.29 16.08 10.71
N LEU A 239 24.05 15.60 10.63
CA LEU A 239 23.72 14.31 10.01
C LEU A 239 23.90 14.32 8.49
N ALA A 240 23.82 15.50 7.86
CA ALA A 240 23.96 15.70 6.43
C ALA A 240 25.41 15.93 5.96
N LYS A 241 26.35 16.18 6.88
CA LYS A 241 27.79 16.37 6.62
C LYS A 241 28.54 15.06 6.77
#